data_AF-A0A6C0KZR0-F1
#
_entry.id   AF-A0A6C0KZR0-F1
#
_cell.length_a   1.000
_cell.length_b   1.000
_cell.length_c   1.000
_cell.angle_alpha   90.00
_cell.angle_beta   90.00
_cell.angle_gamma   90.00
#
_symmetry.space_group_name_H-M   'P 1'
#
loop_
_entity.id
_entity.type
_entity.pdbx_description
1 polymer ?
#
loop_
_entity_poly.entity_id
_entity_poly.type
_entity_poly.pdbx_seq_one_letter_code
_entity_poly.pdbx_strand_id
1 'polypeptide(L)'
;MEHLRVYEAPYQKVRLGKDNDGGYIICDIDSNYDILLAGGIGKDISFENELLEKYNELRGVAFDGTTTNCPRRTQNRLHFIKKNIGAVESASVSN
;
A
#
# COMPACT_ATOMS: atom_id res chain seq x y z
N MET A 1 32.35 4.37 19.11
CA MET A 1 31.41 4.95 18.12
C MET A 1 31.05 3.89 17.08
N GLU A 2 30.38 2.80 17.49
CA GLU A 2 30.07 1.65 16.61
C GLU A 2 28.62 1.16 16.80
N HIS A 3 27.66 2.08 16.93
CA HIS A 3 26.25 1.70 17.13
C HIS A 3 25.35 1.99 15.93
N LEU A 4 25.89 2.55 14.84
CA LEU A 4 25.14 2.82 13.62
C LEU A 4 25.74 2.03 12.47
N ARG A 5 25.02 1.01 12.01
CA ARG A 5 25.33 0.27 10.79
C ARG A 5 24.30 0.63 9.72
N VAL A 6 24.77 1.34 8.69
CA VAL A 6 23.94 1.71 7.53
C VAL A 6 23.99 0.57 6.53
N TYR A 7 22.81 0.12 6.10
CA TYR A 7 22.67 -0.90 5.06
C TYR A 7 22.17 -0.25 3.79
N GLU A 8 22.84 -0.54 2.68
CA GLU A 8 22.42 -0.11 1.35
C GLU A 8 21.46 -1.14 0.77
N ALA A 9 20.35 -0.66 0.20
CA ALA A 9 19.43 -1.54 -0.51
C ALA A 9 20.07 -1.92 -1.85
N PRO A 10 20.00 -3.20 -2.27
CA PRO A 10 20.61 -3.64 -3.53
C PRO A 10 19.85 -3.15 -4.78
N TYR A 11 18.70 -2.49 -4.60
CA TYR A 11 17.83 -2.00 -5.65
C TYR A 11 17.62 -0.49 -5.54
N GLN A 12 17.32 0.15 -6.67
CA GLN A 12 17.00 1.56 -6.72
C GLN A 12 15.80 1.86 -5.84
N LYS A 13 15.87 2.93 -5.05
CA LYS A 13 14.74 3.40 -4.25
C LYS A 13 13.90 4.35 -5.08
N VAL A 14 12.59 4.14 -5.10
CA VAL A 14 11.64 5.06 -5.76
C VAL A 14 10.59 5.51 -4.76
N ARG A 15 10.18 6.78 -4.89
CA ARG A 15 9.10 7.35 -4.09
C ARG A 15 7.77 7.14 -4.82
N LEU A 16 6.77 6.69 -4.08
CA LEU A 16 5.39 6.56 -4.54
C LEU A 16 4.44 7.26 -3.56
N GLY A 17 3.31 7.70 -4.09
CA GLY A 17 2.26 8.40 -3.38
C GLY A 17 2.39 9.92 -3.43
N LYS A 18 1.32 10.58 -3.01
CA LYS A 18 1.13 12.03 -3.16
C LYS A 18 2.29 12.85 -2.59
N ASP A 19 2.64 13.92 -3.28
CA ASP A 19 3.56 14.92 -2.76
C ASP A 19 3.00 15.55 -1.47
N ASN A 20 3.86 15.68 -0.46
CA ASN A 20 3.54 16.24 0.87
C ASN A 20 2.66 15.36 1.78
N ASP A 21 2.54 14.05 1.52
CA ASP A 21 1.79 13.12 2.39
C ASP A 21 2.64 11.92 2.83
N GLY A 22 3.78 12.18 3.47
CA GLY A 22 4.72 11.15 3.97
C GLY A 22 5.47 10.38 2.87
N GLY A 23 4.75 9.93 1.84
CA GLY A 23 5.23 9.10 0.74
C GLY A 23 5.72 7.73 1.19
N TYR A 24 5.72 6.78 0.28
CA TYR A 24 6.34 5.48 0.49
C TYR A 24 7.60 5.40 -0.35
N ILE A 25 8.67 4.88 0.25
CA ILE A 25 9.89 4.53 -0.48
C ILE A 25 9.89 3.01 -0.66
N ILE A 26 9.84 2.57 -1.91
CA ILE A 26 9.97 1.16 -2.25
C ILE A 26 11.34 0.90 -2.88
N CYS A 27 11.79 -0.34 -2.79
CA CYS A 27 12.88 -0.85 -3.63
C CYS A 27 12.28 -1.28 -4.96
N ASP A 28 12.76 -0.69 -6.05
CA ASP A 28 12.39 -1.04 -7.41
C ASP A 28 13.10 -2.33 -7.80
N ILE A 29 12.51 -3.44 -7.37
CA ILE A 29 12.99 -4.77 -7.70
C ILE A 29 12.63 -5.10 -9.15
N ASP A 30 13.56 -5.70 -9.87
CA ASP A 30 13.34 -6.22 -11.23
C ASP A 30 12.56 -7.55 -11.17
N SER A 31 11.35 -7.47 -10.60
CA SER A 31 10.45 -8.60 -10.37
C SER A 31 9.01 -8.11 -10.33
N ASN A 32 8.08 -9.03 -10.59
CA ASN A 32 6.65 -8.74 -10.54
C ASN A 32 6.09 -9.12 -9.17
N TYR A 33 5.22 -8.28 -8.64
CA TYR A 33 4.39 -8.59 -7.49
C TYR A 33 3.17 -9.40 -7.92
N ASP A 34 2.80 -10.42 -7.14
CA ASP A 34 1.59 -11.21 -7.40
C ASP A 34 0.33 -10.47 -6.96
N ILE A 35 0.37 -9.83 -5.79
CA ILE A 35 -0.76 -9.15 -5.18
C ILE A 35 -0.31 -8.01 -4.26
N LEU A 36 -1.05 -6.91 -4.28
CA LEU A 36 -0.98 -5.84 -3.29
C LEU A 36 -2.04 -6.09 -2.22
N LEU A 37 -1.64 -6.17 -0.96
CA LEU A 37 -2.55 -6.17 0.19
C LEU A 37 -2.37 -4.83 0.93
N ALA A 38 -3.40 -4.00 0.89
CA ALA A 38 -3.44 -2.72 1.59
C ALA A 38 -4.42 -2.79 2.75
N GLY A 39 -4.03 -2.25 3.91
CA GLY A 39 -4.87 -2.20 5.10
C GLY A 39 -4.86 -0.81 5.68
N GLY A 40 -6.02 -0.29 6.07
CA GLY A 40 -6.14 1.04 6.68
C GLY A 40 -5.84 2.18 5.71
N ILE A 41 -6.46 2.16 4.52
CA ILE A 41 -6.22 3.15 3.46
C ILE A 41 -6.76 4.54 3.79
N GLY A 42 -7.71 4.67 4.72
CA GLY A 42 -8.29 5.96 5.09
C GLY A 42 -8.87 6.70 3.89
N LYS A 43 -8.42 7.95 3.69
CA LYS A 43 -8.96 8.86 2.66
C LYS A 43 -8.07 8.99 1.42
N ASP A 44 -6.89 8.38 1.41
CA ASP A 44 -5.96 8.48 0.29
C ASP A 44 -5.51 7.09 -0.16
N ILE A 45 -5.48 6.90 -1.48
CA ILE A 45 -4.97 5.68 -2.13
C ILE A 45 -3.93 6.02 -3.20
N SER A 46 -3.27 7.18 -3.07
CA SER A 46 -2.27 7.66 -4.01
C SER A 46 -1.14 6.66 -4.18
N PHE A 47 -0.69 6.04 -3.09
CA PHE A 47 0.32 4.98 -3.12
C PHE A 47 -0.14 3.77 -3.93
N GLU A 48 -1.32 3.24 -3.66
CA GLU A 48 -1.84 2.04 -4.33
C GLU A 48 -2.06 2.31 -5.82
N ASN A 49 -2.57 3.50 -6.17
CA ASN A 49 -2.75 3.88 -7.56
C ASN A 49 -1.40 3.94 -8.29
N GLU A 50 -0.40 4.64 -7.74
CA GLU A 50 0.92 4.75 -8.37
C GLU A 50 1.65 3.40 -8.45
N LEU A 51 1.49 2.53 -7.44
CA LEU A 51 2.06 1.18 -7.46
C LEU A 51 1.40 0.33 -8.56
N LEU A 52 0.07 0.38 -8.69
CA LEU A 52 -0.64 -0.35 -9.74
C LEU A 52 -0.34 0.21 -11.14
N GLU A 53 -0.11 1.52 -11.28
CA GLU A 53 0.36 2.15 -12.52
C GLU A 53 1.78 1.69 -12.90
N LYS A 54 2.67 1.55 -11.92
CA LYS A 54 4.03 1.04 -12.17
C LYS A 54 4.05 -0.43 -12.56
N TYR A 55 3.18 -1.26 -11.96
CA TYR A 55 3.08 -2.69 -12.21
C TYR A 55 1.74 -3.05 -12.87
N ASN A 56 1.70 -3.04 -14.20
CA ASN A 56 0.46 -3.16 -14.99
C ASN A 56 -0.33 -4.47 -14.79
N GLU A 57 0.33 -5.56 -14.41
CA GLU A 57 -0.33 -6.84 -14.13
C GLU A 57 -0.72 -7.00 -12.66
N LEU A 58 -0.25 -6.10 -11.79
CA LEU A 58 -0.53 -6.15 -10.36
C LEU A 58 -2.02 -5.91 -10.11
N ARG A 59 -2.57 -6.72 -9.21
CA ARG A 59 -3.91 -6.54 -8.64
C ARG A 59 -3.78 -6.27 -7.17
N GLY A 60 -4.71 -5.49 -6.62
CA GLY A 60 -4.68 -5.13 -5.21
C GLY A 60 -5.99 -5.42 -4.50
N VAL A 61 -5.91 -5.68 -3.20
CA VAL A 61 -7.05 -5.76 -2.30
C VAL A 61 -6.77 -4.81 -1.14
N ALA A 62 -7.70 -3.88 -0.93
CA ALA A 62 -7.61 -2.86 0.10
C ALA A 62 -8.70 -3.09 1.15
N PHE A 63 -8.29 -3.17 2.40
CA PHE A 63 -9.14 -3.43 3.56
C PHE A 63 -9.21 -2.18 4.43
N ASP A 64 -10.41 -1.65 4.63
CA ASP A 64 -10.64 -0.62 5.64
C ASP A 64 -12.10 -0.62 6.08
N GLY A 65 -12.37 -0.98 7.33
CA GLY A 65 -13.70 -0.95 7.93
C GLY A 65 -14.12 0.43 8.45
N THR A 66 -13.18 1.36 8.61
CA THR A 66 -13.44 2.71 9.12
C THR A 66 -13.89 3.68 8.03
N THR A 67 -13.47 3.41 6.80
CA THR A 67 -13.79 4.23 5.64
C THR A 67 -15.15 3.83 5.05
N THR A 68 -16.02 4.83 4.84
CA THR A 68 -17.39 4.58 4.36
C THR A 68 -17.42 4.11 2.91
N ASN A 69 -16.56 4.70 2.07
CA ASN A 69 -16.43 4.44 0.65
C ASN A 69 -14.96 4.45 0.25
N CYS A 70 -14.55 3.54 -0.64
CA CYS A 70 -13.19 3.60 -1.20
C CYS A 70 -12.94 4.98 -1.82
N PRO A 71 -11.79 5.62 -1.52
CA PRO A 71 -11.37 6.83 -2.22
C PRO A 71 -11.35 6.62 -3.73
N ARG A 72 -11.49 7.70 -4.50
CA ARG A 72 -11.69 7.65 -5.96
C ARG A 72 -10.55 6.89 -6.62
N ARG A 73 -10.88 5.74 -7.21
CA ARG A 73 -9.93 4.88 -7.92
C ARG A 73 -9.71 5.37 -9.33
N THR A 74 -8.46 5.34 -9.77
CA THR A 74 -8.11 5.53 -11.18
C THR A 74 -8.21 4.22 -11.96
N GLN A 75 -8.21 3.06 -11.28
CA GLN A 75 -8.13 1.74 -11.93
C GLN A 75 -9.08 0.69 -11.33
N ASN A 76 -9.55 -0.21 -12.19
CA ASN A 76 -10.42 -1.34 -11.83
C ASN A 76 -9.69 -2.52 -11.16
N ARG A 77 -8.37 -2.40 -10.92
CA ARG A 77 -7.49 -3.49 -10.44
C ARG A 77 -7.28 -3.54 -8.93
N LEU A 78 -7.64 -2.49 -8.21
CA LEU A 78 -7.76 -2.53 -6.76
C LEU A 78 -9.16 -3.12 -6.44
N HIS A 79 -9.35 -3.90 -5.40
CA HIS A 79 -10.67 -4.36 -4.89
C HIS A 79 -10.82 -3.90 -3.44
N PHE A 80 -11.95 -3.28 -3.08
CA PHE A 80 -12.12 -2.68 -1.76
C PHE A 80 -13.03 -3.57 -0.91
N ILE A 81 -12.55 -3.90 0.28
CA ILE A 81 -13.29 -4.69 1.27
C ILE A 81 -13.44 -3.81 2.52
N LYS A 82 -14.69 -3.50 2.87
CA LYS A 82 -15.01 -2.70 4.05
C LYS A 82 -14.89 -3.56 5.32
N LYS A 83 -13.66 -3.79 5.75
CA LYS A 83 -13.32 -4.66 6.87
C LYS A 83 -11.95 -4.29 7.43
N ASN A 84 -11.80 -4.36 8.76
CA ASN A 84 -10.50 -4.15 9.42
C ASN A 84 -9.70 -5.47 9.46
N ILE A 85 -8.37 -5.38 9.39
CA ILE A 85 -7.47 -6.54 9.44
C ILE A 85 -6.97 -6.72 10.88
N GLY A 86 -7.06 -7.94 11.42
CA GLY A 86 -6.56 -8.27 12.75
C GLY A 86 -6.18 -9.74 12.86
N ALA A 87 -5.56 -10.12 13.98
CA ALA A 87 -5.16 -11.51 14.24
C ALA A 87 -6.36 -12.47 14.39
N VAL A 88 -7.53 -11.93 14.75
CA VAL A 88 -8.76 -12.68 14.94
C VAL A 88 -9.90 -11.99 14.20
N GLU A 89 -10.76 -12.76 13.55
CA GLU A 89 -12.00 -12.26 12.97
C GLU A 89 -12.95 -11.83 14.09
N SER A 90 -13.23 -10.54 14.20
CA SER A 90 -14.26 -10.05 15.12
C SER A 90 -14.96 -8.80 14.58
N ALA A 91 -16.19 -8.57 15.04
CA ALA A 91 -16.96 -7.38 14.69
C ALA A 91 -16.37 -6.08 15.29
N SER A 92 -15.42 -6.21 16.23
CA SER A 92 -14.83 -5.09 16.98
C SER A 92 -13.35 -4.85 16.68
N VAL A 93 -12.75 -5.55 15.70
CA VAL A 93 -11.39 -5.21 15.28
C VAL A 93 -11.42 -3.77 14.78
N SER A 94 -10.64 -2.89 15.42
CA SER A 94 -10.35 -1.54 14.93
C SER A 94 -8.92 -1.51 14.40
N ASN A 95 -8.67 -0.64 13.42
CA ASN A 95 -7.33 -0.31 12.93
C ASN A 95 -6.51 0.39 14.03
#